data_AF-A0A7X9EYS6-F1
#
_entry.id   AF-A0A7X9EYS6-F1
#
_cell.length_a   1.000
_cell.length_b   1.000
_cell.length_c   1.000
_cell.angle_alpha   90.00
_cell.angle_beta   90.00
_cell.angle_gamma   90.00
#
_symmetry.space_group_name_H-M   'P 1'
#
loop_
_entity.id
_entity.type
_entity.pdbx_description
1 polymer ?
#
loop_
_entity_poly.entity_id
_entity_poly.type
_entity_poly.pdbx_seq_one_letter_code
_entity_poly.pdbx_strand_id
1 'polypeptide(L)'
;MIKSLSIEYCVPCQYEKDARNLATIIQEQFGLDAAAIELIPSKKIGTFEICADGKLIYSKTKSGKMPAPEEIINCIFLQSKG
;
A
#
# COMPACT_ATOMS: atom_id res chain seq x y z
N MET A 1 9.66 -2.36 -12.48
CA MET A 1 9.74 -2.99 -11.16
C MET A 1 9.73 -1.88 -10.14
N ILE A 2 8.82 -1.90 -9.17
CA ILE A 2 8.82 -0.88 -8.11
C ILE A 2 10.00 -1.12 -7.17
N LYS A 3 10.58 -0.04 -6.64
CA LYS A 3 11.72 -0.13 -5.72
C LYS A 3 11.35 0.20 -4.28
N SER A 4 10.23 0.88 -4.06
CA SER A 4 9.71 1.19 -2.73
C SER A 4 8.18 1.13 -2.68
N LEU A 5 7.64 0.86 -1.50
CA LEU A 5 6.22 0.80 -1.19
C LEU A 5 5.98 1.53 0.13
N SER A 6 5.14 2.55 0.13
CA SER A 6 4.74 3.27 1.34
C SER A 6 3.24 3.10 1.55
N ILE A 7 2.84 2.58 2.71
CA ILE A 7 1.44 2.35 3.07
C ILE A 7 1.10 3.26 4.24
N GLU A 8 0.29 4.28 3.98
CA GLU A 8 -0.28 5.12 5.01
C GLU A 8 -1.58 4.49 5.52
N TYR A 9 -1.71 4.29 6.84
CA TYR A 9 -2.89 3.65 7.43
C TYR A 9 -3.36 4.34 8.70
N CYS A 10 -4.67 4.30 8.94
CA CYS A 10 -5.27 4.85 10.14
C CYS A 10 -5.00 3.97 11.37
N VAL A 11 -4.13 4.46 12.27
CA VAL A 11 -3.81 3.81 13.55
C VAL A 11 -5.03 3.63 14.46
N PRO A 12 -5.86 4.66 14.72
CA PRO A 12 -7.01 4.49 15.62
C PRO A 12 -8.08 3.53 15.06
N CYS A 13 -8.03 3.19 13.76
CA CYS A 13 -8.93 2.21 13.14
C CYS A 13 -8.38 0.77 13.13
N GLN A 14 -7.20 0.52 13.71
CA GLN A 14 -6.54 -0.80 13.73
C GLN A 14 -6.22 -1.37 12.33
N TYR A 15 -6.01 -0.50 11.33
CA TYR A 15 -5.63 -0.92 9.96
C TYR A 15 -4.17 -1.36 9.83
N GLU A 16 -3.43 -1.43 10.93
CA GLU A 16 -2.04 -1.91 10.96
C GLU A 16 -1.93 -3.35 10.43
N LYS A 17 -2.87 -4.22 10.82
CA LYS A 17 -2.89 -5.62 10.36
C LYS A 17 -3.08 -5.71 8.85
N ASP A 18 -4.03 -4.97 8.29
CA ASP A 18 -4.27 -4.93 6.85
C ASP A 18 -3.07 -4.38 6.08
N ALA A 19 -2.48 -3.28 6.56
CA ALA A 19 -1.30 -2.67 5.96
C ALA A 19 -0.10 -3.62 5.95
N ARG A 20 0.15 -4.30 7.08
CA ARG A 20 1.24 -5.27 7.20
C ARG A 20 1.01 -6.51 6.32
N ASN A 21 -0.22 -7.01 6.26
CA ASN A 21 -0.57 -8.15 5.41
C ASN A 21 -0.39 -7.81 3.92
N LEU A 22 -0.85 -6.63 3.50
CA LEU A 22 -0.60 -6.12 2.15
C LEU A 22 0.90 -5.99 1.86
N ALA A 23 1.65 -5.36 2.76
CA ALA A 23 3.09 -5.23 2.63
C ALA A 23 3.78 -6.59 2.40
N THR A 24 3.46 -7.61 3.21
CA THR A 24 4.00 -8.96 3.05
C THR A 24 3.64 -9.57 1.70
N ILE A 25 2.38 -9.47 1.26
CA ILE A 25 1.97 -10.01 -0.05
C ILE A 25 2.74 -9.33 -1.18
N ILE A 26 2.85 -8.00 -1.17
CA ILE A 26 3.60 -7.26 -2.19
C ILE A 26 5.10 -7.60 -2.11
N GLN A 27 5.64 -7.78 -0.90
CA GLN A 27 7.02 -8.21 -0.69
C GLN A 27 7.29 -9.55 -1.36
N GLU A 28 6.46 -10.55 -1.11
CA GLU A 28 6.61 -11.90 -1.66
C GLU A 28 6.36 -11.93 -3.17
N GLN A 29 5.38 -11.16 -3.67
CA GLN A 29 5.04 -11.12 -5.10
C GLN A 29 6.10 -10.41 -5.94
N PHE A 30 6.68 -9.32 -5.44
CA PHE A 30 7.64 -8.50 -6.18
C PHE A 30 9.10 -8.72 -5.75
N GLY A 31 9.35 -9.49 -4.68
CA GLY A 31 10.68 -9.69 -4.12
C GLY A 31 11.28 -8.41 -3.54
N LEU A 32 10.46 -7.54 -2.95
CA LEU A 32 10.95 -6.28 -2.36
C LEU A 32 11.74 -6.54 -1.08
N ASP A 33 12.75 -5.71 -0.84
CA ASP A 33 13.43 -5.69 0.45
C ASP A 33 12.50 -5.15 1.55
N ALA A 34 12.72 -5.60 2.80
CA ALA A 34 12.03 -5.02 3.95
C ALA A 34 12.32 -3.51 4.11
N ALA A 35 13.51 -3.06 3.68
CA ALA A 35 13.89 -1.65 3.66
C ALA A 35 13.14 -0.82 2.60
N ALA A 36 12.55 -1.48 1.60
CA ALA A 36 11.75 -0.83 0.58
C ALA A 36 10.30 -0.58 1.04
N ILE A 37 9.87 -1.18 2.16
CA ILE A 37 8.50 -1.09 2.65
C ILE A 37 8.44 -0.15 3.84
N GLU A 38 7.64 0.91 3.70
CA GLU A 38 7.41 1.90 4.74
C GLU A 38 5.95 1.89 5.17
N LEU A 39 5.70 1.67 6.45
CA LEU A 39 4.36 1.71 7.05
C LEU A 39 4.21 3.06 7.78
N ILE A 40 3.41 3.96 7.22
CA ILE A 40 3.23 5.32 7.72
C ILE A 40 1.96 5.37 8.58
N PRO A 41 2.07 5.54 9.91
CA PRO A 41 0.91 5.68 10.77
C PRO A 41 0.26 7.06 10.60
N SER A 42 -1.00 7.08 10.16
CA SER A 42 -1.82 8.29 10.02
C SER A 42 -2.81 8.42 11.18
N LYS A 43 -2.99 9.66 11.65
CA LYS A 43 -4.00 10.01 12.66
C LYS A 43 -5.39 10.24 12.05
N LYS A 44 -5.49 10.24 10.72
CA LYS A 44 -6.70 10.57 10.00
C LYS A 44 -7.62 9.34 9.93
N ILE A 45 -8.80 9.48 10.54
CA ILE A 45 -9.79 8.39 10.65
C ILE A 45 -10.21 7.93 9.25
N GLY A 46 -10.08 6.63 8.98
CA GLY A 46 -10.47 6.03 7.71
C GLY A 46 -9.45 6.21 6.57
N THR A 47 -8.27 6.80 6.85
CA THR A 47 -7.21 6.89 5.85
C THR A 47 -6.53 5.55 5.62
N PHE A 48 -6.36 5.21 4.34
CA PHE A 48 -5.57 4.08 3.88
C PHE A 48 -5.07 4.39 2.47
N GLU A 49 -3.81 4.82 2.36
CA GLU A 49 -3.19 5.23 1.11
C GLU A 49 -2.00 4.34 0.82
N ILE A 50 -1.85 3.95 -0.44
CA ILE A 50 -0.76 3.10 -0.89
C ILE A 50 -0.04 3.84 -1.98
N CYS A 51 1.25 4.05 -1.77
CA CYS A 51 2.18 4.63 -2.70
C CYS A 51 3.20 3.57 -3.10
N ALA A 52 3.50 3.49 -4.39
CA ALA A 52 4.61 2.69 -4.89
C ALA A 52 5.57 3.62 -5.62
N ASP A 53 6.87 3.53 -5.33
CA ASP A 53 7.91 4.38 -5.90
C ASP A 53 7.63 5.88 -5.73
N GLY A 54 7.02 6.27 -4.59
CA GLY A 54 6.60 7.64 -4.31
C GLY A 54 5.35 8.11 -5.07
N LYS A 55 4.69 7.25 -5.86
CA LYS A 55 3.42 7.55 -6.52
C LYS A 55 2.24 6.88 -5.84
N LEU A 56 1.23 7.66 -5.48
CA LEU A 56 -0.05 7.17 -4.99
C LEU A 56 -0.74 6.28 -6.03
N ILE A 57 -0.81 4.98 -5.77
CA ILE A 57 -1.51 4.00 -6.61
C ILE A 57 -2.94 3.75 -6.14
N TYR A 58 -3.19 3.90 -4.83
CA TYR A 58 -4.49 3.65 -4.25
C TYR A 58 -4.73 4.58 -3.08
N SER A 59 -5.97 5.08 -2.96
CA SER A 59 -6.40 5.86 -1.80
C SER A 59 -7.82 5.45 -1.44
N LYS A 60 -7.98 4.84 -0.26
CA LYS A 60 -9.28 4.46 0.29
C LYS A 60 -10.20 5.66 0.45
N THR A 61 -9.64 6.84 0.74
CA THR A 61 -10.43 8.06 0.84
C THR A 61 -11.06 8.46 -0.49
N LYS A 62 -10.43 8.10 -1.62
CA LYS A 62 -10.99 8.31 -2.97
C LYS A 62 -11.89 7.16 -3.41
N SER A 63 -11.48 5.91 -3.20
CA SER A 63 -12.23 4.72 -3.64
C SER A 63 -13.44 4.40 -2.75
N GLY A 64 -13.45 4.88 -1.50
CA GLY A 64 -14.49 4.62 -0.51
C GLY A 64 -14.53 3.17 0.02
N LYS A 65 -13.58 2.32 -0.38
CA LYS A 65 -13.54 0.88 -0.07
C LYS A 65 -12.14 0.44 0.33
N MET A 66 -12.05 -0.70 1.02
CA MET A 66 -10.76 -1.32 1.34
C MET A 66 -10.13 -1.86 0.04
N PRO A 67 -8.82 -1.66 -0.21
CA PRO A 67 -8.18 -2.28 -1.36
C PRO A 67 -8.09 -3.80 -1.20
N ALA A 68 -8.31 -4.52 -2.29
CA ALA A 68 -7.96 -5.94 -2.36
C ALA A 68 -6.47 -6.10 -2.71
N PRO A 69 -5.76 -7.12 -2.20
CA PRO A 69 -4.35 -7.34 -2.53
C PRO A 69 -4.09 -7.42 -4.04
N GLU A 70 -4.97 -8.12 -4.76
CA GLU A 70 -4.90 -8.31 -6.21
C GLU A 70 -5.02 -6.99 -6.98
N GLU A 71 -5.92 -6.10 -6.54
CA GLU A 71 -6.07 -4.75 -7.13
C GLU A 71 -4.79 -3.95 -7.00
N ILE A 72 -4.14 -4.01 -5.83
CA ILE A 72 -2.89 -3.29 -5.58
C ILE A 72 -1.74 -3.83 -6.42
N ILE A 73 -1.61 -5.15 -6.50
CA ILE A 73 -0.63 -5.82 -7.37
C ILE A 73 -0.82 -5.35 -8.82
N ASN A 74 -2.06 -5.34 -9.31
CA ASN A 74 -2.36 -4.91 -10.67
C ASN A 74 -2.07 -3.41 -10.89
N CYS A 75 -2.42 -2.54 -9.94
CA CYS A 75 -2.08 -1.11 -9.99
C CYS A 75 -0.56 -0.88 -10.05
N ILE A 76 0.21 -1.61 -9.25
CA ILE A 76 1.68 -1.58 -9.28
C ILE A 76 2.21 -2.01 -10.65
N PHE A 77 1.65 -3.09 -11.19
CA PHE A 77 2.05 -3.64 -12.48
C PHE A 77 1.76 -2.67 -13.64
N LEU A 78 0.59 -2.03 -13.62
CA LEU A 78 0.19 -1.00 -14.58
C LEU A 78 1.09 0.23 -14.49
N GLN A 79 1.43 0.67 -13.27
CA GLN A 79 2.27 1.84 -13.06
C GLN A 79 3.72 1.62 -13.54
N SER A 80 4.23 0.40 -13.42
CA SER A 80 5.57 0.05 -13.91
C SER A 80 5.68 -0.04 -15.44
N LYS A 81 4.56 -0.02 -16.17
CA LYS A 81 4.52 -0.09 -17.64
C LYS A 81 4.43 1.28 -18.33
N GLY A 82 4.44 2.38 -17.57
CA GLY A 82 4.38 3.76 -18.06
C GLY A 82 5.74 4.42 -18.18
#